data_AF-A0AAD3THS2-F1
#
_entry.id   AF-A0AAD3THS2-F1
#
_cell.length_a   1.000
_cell.length_b   1.000
_cell.length_c   1.000
_cell.angle_alpha   90.00
_cell.angle_beta   90.00
_cell.angle_gamma   90.00
#
_symmetry.space_group_name_H-M   'P 1'
#
loop_
_entity.id
_entity.type
_entity.pdbx_description
1 polymer ?
#
loop_
_entity_poly.entity_id
_entity_poly.type
_entity_poly.pdbx_seq_one_letter_code
_entity_poly.pdbx_strand_id
1 'polypeptide(L)'
;MRLIGGDAANERGEGEEGRRRQEGGGPKKKPVPRSVKAGLQFPVGRIGRYLKKGRYSPRVGTGAPVYLAAVLEYLAAEVLELAGNATTRKIE
;
A
#
# COMPACT_ATOMS: atom_id res chain seq x y z
N MET A 1 54.95 16.03 -5.54
CA MET A 1 53.61 16.23 -4.94
C MET A 1 52.84 17.28 -5.74
N ARG A 2 51.97 16.83 -6.64
CA ARG A 2 50.87 17.60 -7.25
C ARG A 2 49.73 16.60 -7.39
N LEU A 3 48.70 16.73 -6.58
CA LEU A 3 47.44 16.02 -6.78
C LEU A 3 46.54 16.97 -7.57
N ILE A 4 46.28 16.59 -8.81
CA ILE A 4 45.21 17.12 -9.65
C ILE A 4 43.94 16.44 -9.13
N GLY A 5 43.11 17.18 -8.40
CA GLY A 5 41.74 16.77 -8.06
C GLY A 5 40.79 17.58 -8.91
N GLY A 6 40.32 16.98 -10.01
CA GLY A 6 39.32 17.55 -10.90
C GLY A 6 37.90 17.39 -10.32
N ASP A 7 37.05 18.36 -10.68
CA ASP A 7 35.61 18.34 -10.47
C ASP A 7 34.98 17.08 -11.10
N ALA A 8 34.20 16.35 -10.31
CA ALA A 8 33.32 15.30 -10.79
C ALA A 8 31.91 15.59 -10.29
N ALA A 9 31.10 16.08 -11.23
CA ALA A 9 29.66 16.23 -11.14
C ALA A 9 29.01 14.93 -10.65
N ASN A 10 28.05 15.05 -9.72
CA ASN A 10 27.20 13.96 -9.28
C ASN A 10 26.20 13.62 -10.41
N GLU A 11 26.55 12.62 -11.21
CA GLU A 11 25.75 12.12 -12.32
C GLU A 11 24.46 11.46 -11.80
N ARG A 12 23.32 12.06 -12.17
CA ARG A 12 22.00 11.47 -12.00
C ARG A 12 21.87 10.31 -12.97
N GLY A 13 21.89 9.08 -12.46
CA GLY A 13 21.59 7.88 -13.22
C GLY A 13 20.11 7.82 -13.59
N GLU A 14 19.81 8.21 -14.82
CA GLU A 14 18.53 8.01 -15.51
C GLU A 14 18.34 6.53 -15.84
N GLY A 15 17.34 5.91 -15.22
CA GLY A 15 16.83 4.58 -15.57
C GLY A 15 15.42 4.71 -16.12
N GLU A 16 15.27 5.39 -17.25
CA GLU A 16 14.03 5.44 -18.02
C GLU A 16 14.06 4.40 -19.15
N GLU A 17 13.53 3.19 -18.93
CA GLU A 17 12.91 2.45 -20.03
C GLU A 17 11.94 1.37 -19.52
N GLY A 18 10.71 1.38 -20.04
CA GLY A 18 9.74 0.31 -19.78
C GLY A 18 8.32 0.72 -19.41
N ARG A 19 7.87 1.93 -19.73
CA ARG A 19 6.42 2.17 -19.87
C ARG A 19 6.16 2.76 -21.24
N ARG A 20 5.81 1.90 -22.18
CA ARG A 20 5.01 2.31 -23.34
C ARG A 20 3.78 3.03 -22.80
N ARG A 21 3.80 4.37 -22.82
CA ARG A 21 2.61 5.19 -22.65
C ARG A 21 1.75 4.88 -23.87
N GLN A 22 0.82 3.95 -23.72
CA GLN A 22 -0.32 3.90 -24.62
C GLN A 22 -1.11 5.19 -24.39
N GLU A 23 -0.86 6.17 -25.25
CA GLU A 23 -1.67 7.37 -25.41
C GLU A 23 -2.95 6.97 -26.16
N GLY A 24 -3.76 6.12 -25.53
CA GLY A 24 -5.15 5.90 -25.91
C GLY A 24 -5.99 7.02 -25.30
N GLY A 25 -6.13 8.12 -26.04
CA GLY A 25 -6.83 9.36 -25.65
C GLY A 25 -8.36 9.23 -25.61
N GLY A 26 -8.88 8.31 -24.79
CA GLY A 26 -10.29 8.26 -24.42
C GLY A 26 -10.51 8.75 -22.98
N PRO A 27 -11.72 9.19 -22.59
CA PRO A 27 -12.01 9.61 -21.23
C PRO A 27 -11.71 8.46 -20.24
N LYS A 28 -10.68 8.63 -19.40
CA LYS A 28 -10.31 7.64 -18.38
C LYS A 28 -11.32 7.70 -17.24
N LYS A 29 -11.95 6.56 -16.94
CA LYS A 29 -12.78 6.42 -15.74
C LYS A 29 -11.92 6.72 -14.50
N LYS A 30 -12.48 7.47 -13.54
CA LYS A 30 -11.81 7.77 -12.27
C LYS A 30 -11.39 6.45 -11.61
N PRO A 31 -10.14 6.33 -11.12
CA PRO A 31 -9.68 5.10 -10.48
C PRO A 31 -10.44 4.88 -9.16
N VAL A 32 -11.16 3.77 -9.07
CA VAL A 32 -11.83 3.37 -7.83
C VAL A 32 -10.84 2.62 -6.92
N PRO A 33 -10.66 3.03 -5.65
CA PRO A 33 -9.75 2.36 -4.72
C PRO A 33 -10.11 0.89 -4.50
N ARG A 34 -9.09 0.05 -4.28
CA ARG A 34 -9.30 -1.38 -4.02
C ARG A 34 -10.09 -1.65 -2.74
N SER A 35 -9.95 -0.81 -1.72
CA SER A 35 -10.75 -0.90 -0.48
C SER A 35 -12.24 -0.68 -0.77
N VAL A 36 -12.58 0.35 -1.55
CA VAL A 36 -13.96 0.62 -1.96
C VAL A 36 -14.54 -0.54 -2.77
N LYS A 37 -13.78 -1.11 -3.71
CA LYS A 37 -14.22 -2.29 -4.48
C LYS A 37 -14.42 -3.54 -3.62
N ALA A 38 -13.67 -3.67 -2.52
CA ALA A 38 -13.74 -4.81 -1.60
C ALA A 38 -14.76 -4.61 -0.48
N GLY A 39 -15.34 -3.41 -0.33
CA GLY A 39 -16.24 -3.09 0.78
C GLY A 39 -15.55 -3.00 2.15
N LEU A 40 -14.25 -2.71 2.18
CA LEU A 40 -13.44 -2.69 3.40
C LEU A 40 -13.06 -1.25 3.77
N GLN A 41 -13.13 -0.90 5.06
CA GLN A 41 -12.60 0.35 5.60
C GLN A 41 -11.06 0.33 5.60
N PHE A 42 -10.45 -0.83 5.81
CA PHE A 42 -9.01 -0.97 5.89
C PHE A 42 -8.34 -0.80 4.51
N PRO A 43 -7.12 -0.23 4.47
CA PRO A 43 -6.48 0.17 3.21
C PRO A 43 -5.82 -1.01 2.48
N VAL A 44 -6.58 -1.75 1.66
CA VAL A 44 -6.12 -2.90 0.84
C VAL A 44 -4.88 -2.57 0.01
N GLY A 45 -4.84 -1.39 -0.62
CA GLY A 45 -3.70 -0.97 -1.44
C GLY A 45 -2.40 -0.80 -0.64
N ARG A 46 -2.51 -0.27 0.60
CA ARG A 46 -1.37 -0.06 1.50
C ARG A 46 -0.86 -1.40 2.03
N ILE A 47 -1.77 -2.30 2.41
CA ILE A 47 -1.44 -3.66 2.86
C ILE A 47 -0.73 -4.43 1.74
N GLY A 48 -1.20 -4.36 0.51
CA GLY A 48 -0.50 -4.97 -0.64
C GLY A 48 0.91 -4.43 -0.86
N ARG A 49 1.14 -3.13 -0.61
CA ARG A 49 2.48 -2.53 -0.64
C ARG A 49 3.36 -3.08 0.48
N TYR A 50 2.83 -3.26 1.69
CA TYR A 50 3.57 -3.82 2.81
C TYR A 50 3.91 -5.29 2.62
N LEU A 51 3.00 -6.11 2.07
CA LEU A 51 3.30 -7.50 1.73
C LEU A 51 4.47 -7.64 0.74
N LYS A 52 4.56 -6.73 -0.25
CA LYS A 52 5.68 -6.69 -1.20
C LYS A 52 6.98 -6.22 -0.55
N LYS A 53 6.92 -5.18 0.28
CA LYS A 53 8.09 -4.64 0.98
C LYS A 53 8.66 -5.62 2.01
N GLY A 54 7.79 -6.39 2.68
CA GLY A 54 8.18 -7.38 3.67
C GLY A 54 8.87 -8.62 3.12
N ARG A 55 8.91 -8.81 1.79
CA ARG A 55 9.57 -9.95 1.12
C ARG A 55 9.13 -11.33 1.66
N TYR A 56 7.89 -11.45 2.14
CA TYR A 56 7.34 -12.72 2.67
C TYR A 56 7.22 -13.82 1.62
N SER A 57 7.17 -13.44 0.34
CA SER A 57 7.15 -14.35 -0.80
C SER A 57 7.68 -13.63 -2.06
N PRO A 58 8.27 -14.35 -3.02
CA PRO A 58 8.64 -13.80 -4.33
C PRO A 58 7.45 -13.18 -5.09
N ARG A 59 6.22 -13.68 -4.87
CA ARG A 59 5.01 -13.19 -5.52
C ARG A 59 3.86 -13.08 -4.51
N VAL A 60 3.13 -11.97 -4.57
CA VAL A 60 1.94 -11.73 -3.75
C VAL A 60 0.72 -11.80 -4.65
N GLY A 61 -0.17 -12.76 -4.39
CA GLY A 61 -1.44 -12.91 -5.11
C GLY A 61 -2.34 -11.67 -4.96
N THR A 62 -3.20 -11.42 -5.96
CA THR A 62 -4.07 -10.24 -5.96
C THR A 62 -5.08 -10.24 -4.80
N GLY A 63 -5.56 -11.42 -4.40
CA GLY A 63 -6.48 -11.58 -3.26
C GLY A 63 -5.84 -11.48 -1.88
N ALA A 64 -4.53 -11.74 -1.75
CA ALA A 64 -3.83 -11.74 -0.47
C ALA A 64 -4.02 -10.45 0.36
N PRO A 65 -3.83 -9.23 -0.19
CA PRO A 65 -4.07 -8.02 0.57
C PRO A 65 -5.55 -7.73 0.88
N VAL A 66 -6.50 -8.33 0.14
CA VAL A 66 -7.93 -8.20 0.44
C VAL A 66 -8.28 -9.07 1.64
N TYR A 67 -7.83 -10.33 1.62
CA TYR A 67 -8.06 -11.27 2.72
C TYR A 67 -7.43 -10.76 4.03
N LEU A 68 -6.17 -10.33 3.97
CA LEU A 68 -5.50 -9.78 5.16
C LEU A 68 -6.18 -8.51 5.68
N ALA A 69 -6.64 -7.62 4.78
CA ALA A 69 -7.39 -6.43 5.21
C ALA A 69 -8.69 -6.80 5.91
N ALA A 70 -9.45 -7.77 5.38
CA ALA A 70 -10.72 -8.21 5.97
C ALA A 70 -10.53 -8.82 7.36
N VAL A 71 -9.51 -9.68 7.54
CA VAL A 71 -9.23 -10.29 8.85
C VAL A 71 -8.82 -9.23 9.88
N LEU A 72 -7.95 -8.30 9.49
CA LEU A 72 -7.52 -7.22 10.39
C LEU A 72 -8.67 -6.28 10.75
N GLU A 73 -9.55 -5.98 9.80
CA GLU A 73 -10.73 -5.14 10.02
C GLU A 73 -11.72 -5.81 10.96
N TYR A 74 -11.99 -7.10 10.77
CA TYR A 74 -12.83 -7.90 11.65
C TYR A 74 -12.30 -7.92 13.09
N LEU A 75 -11.01 -8.25 13.27
CA LEU A 75 -10.41 -8.30 14.61
C LEU A 75 -10.42 -6.93 15.31
N ALA A 76 -10.15 -5.86 14.55
CA ALA A 76 -10.22 -4.51 15.10
C ALA A 76 -11.65 -4.14 15.51
N ALA A 77 -12.65 -4.48 14.70
CA ALA A 77 -14.06 -4.23 15.01
C ALA A 77 -14.48 -4.97 16.30
N GLU A 78 -14.14 -6.25 16.41
CA GLU A 78 -14.46 -7.07 17.60
C GLU A 78 -13.85 -6.48 18.87
N VAL A 79 -12.56 -6.14 18.83
CA VAL A 79 -11.87 -5.55 20.00
C VAL A 79 -12.47 -4.20 20.37
N LEU A 80 -12.80 -3.36 19.38
CA LEU A 80 -13.41 -2.05 19.63
C LEU A 80 -14.83 -2.17 20.18
N GLU A 81 -15.61 -3.14 19.72
CA GLU A 81 -16.96 -3.41 20.24
C GLU A 81 -16.91 -3.80 21.72
N LEU A 82 -16.06 -4.78 22.06
CA LEU A 82 -15.87 -5.22 23.44
C LEU A 82 -15.35 -4.08 24.33
N ALA A 83 -14.39 -3.29 23.84
CA ALA A 83 -13.86 -2.13 24.57
C ALA A 83 -14.94 -1.05 24.77
N GLY A 84 -15.76 -0.78 23.76
CA GLY A 84 -16.89 0.15 23.85
C GLY A 84 -17.92 -0.30 24.88
N ASN A 85 -18.28 -1.58 24.85
CA ASN A 85 -19.17 -2.18 25.83
C ASN A 85 -18.61 -2.07 27.26
N ALA A 86 -17.32 -2.36 27.45
CA ALA A 86 -16.66 -2.25 28.76
C ALA A 86 -16.53 -0.80 29.28
N THR A 87 -16.50 0.19 28.38
CA THR A 87 -16.42 1.61 28.74
C THR A 87 -17.79 2.14 29.17
N THR A 88 -18.86 1.77 28.46
CA THR A 88 -20.23 2.21 28.77
C THR A 88 -20.81 1.47 29.98
N ARG A 89 -20.43 0.21 30.20
CA ARG A 89 -21.00 -0.64 31.27
C ARG A 89 -20.27 -0.52 32.62
N LYS A 90 -19.60 0.61 32.91
CA LYS A 90 -18.78 0.81 34.13
C LYS A 90 -19.36 1.77 35.18
N ILE A 91 -20.64 2.13 35.10
CA ILE A 91 -21.32 2.87 36.18
C ILE A 91 -22.65 2.19 36.48
N GLU A 92 -22.60 1.09 37.23
CA GLU A 92 -23.64 0.59 38.13
C GLU A 92 -22.98 -0.31 39.18
#